data_AF-A0A957DEG7-F1
#
_entry.id   AF-A0A957DEG7-F1
#
_cell.length_a   1.000
_cell.length_b   1.000
_cell.length_c   1.000
_cell.angle_alpha   90.00
_cell.angle_beta   90.00
_cell.angle_gamma   90.00
#
_symmetry.space_group_name_H-M   'P 1'
#
loop_
_entity.id
_entity.type
_entity.pdbx_description
1 polymer ?
#
loop_
_entity_poly.entity_id
_entity_poly.type
_entity_poly.pdbx_seq_one_letter_code
_entity_poly.pdbx_strand_id
1 'polypeptide(L)' 'GAAGALEAVVLVQALNAGIIPPTINYETPDPACDLDYVPNTARPSSLRMVMSNGFGMGGHNATIILGRAE' A
#
# COMPACT_ATOMS: atom_id res chain seq x y z
N GLY A 1 5.33 14.32 2.97
CA GLY A 1 5.54 14.47 4.43
C GLY A 1 5.90 13.12 5.03
N ALA A 2 5.69 12.91 6.33
CA ALA A 2 6.07 11.67 7.03
C ALA A 2 5.31 10.40 6.56
N ALA A 3 4.12 10.57 5.97
CA ALA A 3 3.30 9.47 5.45
C ALA A 3 4.08 8.54 4.50
N GLY A 4 4.76 9.10 3.49
CA GLY A 4 5.52 8.28 2.53
C GLY A 4 6.67 7.49 3.16
N ALA A 5 7.31 8.01 4.21
CA ALA A 5 8.34 7.28 4.95
C ALA A 5 7.74 6.12 5.77
N LEU A 6 6.60 6.35 6.43
CA LEU A 6 5.90 5.30 7.17
C LEU A 6 5.38 4.20 6.23
N GLU A 7 4.77 4.58 5.10
CA GLU A 7 4.32 3.65 4.06
C GLU A 7 5.47 2.80 3.53
N ALA A 8 6.64 3.40 3.26
CA ALA A 8 7.81 2.65 2.81
C ALA A 8 8.24 1.59 3.84
N VAL A 9 8.25 1.92 5.14
CA VAL A 9 8.54 0.95 6.21
C VAL A 9 7.50 -0.17 6.23
N VAL A 10 6.21 0.17 6.14
CA VAL A 10 5.12 -0.82 6.10
C VAL A 10 5.25 -1.74 4.88
N LEU A 11 5.62 -1.21 3.72
CA LEU A 11 5.83 -1.98 2.50
C LEU A 11 7.01 -2.95 2.61
N VAL A 12 8.11 -2.55 3.25
CA VAL A 12 9.22 -3.47 3.57
C VAL A 12 8.75 -4.59 4.48
N GLN A 13 7.94 -4.27 5.50
CA GLN A 13 7.37 -5.28 6.39
C GLN A 13 6.40 -6.22 5.66
N ALA A 14 5.60 -5.70 4.73
CA ALA A 14 4.71 -6.50 3.89
C ALA A 14 5.49 -7.49 3.01
N LEU A 15 6.59 -7.05 2.38
CA LEU A 15 7.50 -7.92 1.62
C LEU A 15 8.09 -9.03 2.49
N ASN A 16 8.53 -8.70 3.70
CA ASN A 16 9.15 -9.66 4.61
C ASN A 16 8.15 -10.67 5.19
N ALA A 17 6.97 -10.21 5.57
CA ALA A 17 5.93 -11.05 6.19
C ALA A 17 5.08 -11.81 5.16
N GLY A 18 5.08 -11.39 3.89
CA GLY A 18 4.19 -11.95 2.86
C GLY A 18 2.71 -11.68 3.15
N ILE A 19 2.39 -10.50 3.68
CA ILE A 19 1.03 -10.09 4.04
C ILE A 19 0.76 -8.69 3.48
N ILE A 20 -0.38 -8.53 2.82
CA ILE A 20 -0.91 -7.24 2.40
C ILE A 20 -1.77 -6.68 3.55
N PRO A 21 -1.43 -5.51 4.13
CA PRO A 21 -2.25 -4.86 5.14
C PRO A 21 -3.64 -4.50 4.60
N PRO A 22 -4.68 -4.51 5.45
CA PRO A 22 -6.02 -4.15 5.01
C PRO A 22 -6.23 -2.65 4.92
N THR A 23 -7.18 -2.25 4.08
CA THR A 23 -7.86 -0.95 4.19
C THR A 23 -9.00 -1.11 5.19
N ILE A 24 -8.79 -0.65 6.42
CA ILE A 24 -9.81 -0.70 7.48
C ILE A 24 -10.96 0.28 7.21
N ASN A 25 -12.12 0.03 7.83
CA ASN A 25 -13.34 0.84 7.73
C ASN A 25 -13.96 0.90 6.32
N TYR A 26 -13.61 -0.04 5.44
CA TYR A 26 -14.20 -0.12 4.10
C TYR A 26 -15.50 -0.94 4.18
N GLU A 27 -16.59 -0.30 4.58
CA GLU A 27 -17.91 -0.94 4.76
C GLU A 27 -18.91 -0.62 3.64
N THR A 28 -18.76 0.55 3.00
CA THR A 28 -19.65 1.03 1.93
C THR A 28 -18.82 1.30 0.68
N PRO A 29 -18.83 0.39 -0.32
CA PRO A 29 -18.09 0.58 -1.57
C PRO A 29 -18.59 1.77 -2.38
N ASP A 30 -17.67 2.49 -3.02
CA ASP A 30 -17.97 3.54 -4.00
C ASP A 30 -17.92 2.94 -5.42
N PRO A 31 -18.98 3.07 -6.26
CA PRO A 31 -18.99 2.57 -7.63
C PRO A 31 -17.86 3.08 -8.53
N ALA A 32 -17.28 4.25 -8.25
CA ALA A 32 -16.13 4.78 -8.98
C ALA A 32 -14.79 4.17 -8.51
N CYS A 33 -14.79 3.52 -7.35
CA CYS A 33 -13.64 2.83 -6.76
C CYS A 33 -13.84 1.31 -6.90
N ASP A 34 -13.53 0.77 -8.08
CA ASP A 34 -13.81 -0.61 -8.47
C ASP A 34 -12.61 -1.57 -8.36
N LEU A 35 -11.50 -1.11 -7.78
CA LEU A 35 -10.29 -1.90 -7.60
C LEU A 35 -10.35 -2.80 -6.34
N ASP A 36 -9.33 -3.64 -6.20
CA ASP A 36 -9.13 -4.45 -4.99
C ASP A 36 -8.35 -3.67 -3.92
N TYR A 37 -9.07 -3.15 -2.93
CA TYR A 37 -8.51 -2.36 -1.83
C TYR A 37 -8.15 -3.18 -0.59
N VAL A 38 -8.26 -4.52 -0.63
CA VAL A 38 -8.03 -5.40 0.53
C VAL A 38 -8.85 -4.97 1.76
N PRO A 39 -10.19 -5.02 1.70
CA PRO A 39 -11.03 -4.42 2.73
C PRO A 39 -11.00 -5.20 4.04
N ASN A 40 -10.77 -4.49 5.15
CA ASN A 40 -10.95 -4.89 6.55
C ASN A 40 -10.12 -6.07 7.09
N THR A 41 -9.67 -7.01 6.25
CA THR A 41 -8.91 -8.19 6.66
C THR A 41 -7.61 -8.28 5.87
N ALA A 42 -6.48 -8.44 6.59
CA ALA A 42 -5.18 -8.62 5.96
C ALA A 42 -5.16 -9.87 5.07
N ARG A 43 -4.44 -9.81 3.95
CA ARG A 43 -4.41 -10.90 2.96
C ARG A 43 -2.99 -11.44 2.77
N PRO A 44 -2.73 -12.74 3.01
CA PRO A 44 -1.47 -13.37 2.66
C PRO A 44 -1.18 -13.29 1.15
N SER A 45 0.05 -12.98 0.77
CA SER A 45 0.48 -12.94 -0.63
C SER A 45 2.00 -13.09 -0.75
N SER A 46 2.47 -13.80 -1.78
CA SER A 46 3.90 -13.89 -2.10
C SER A 46 4.34 -12.62 -2.84
N LEU A 47 4.66 -11.58 -2.08
CA LEU A 47 5.07 -10.29 -2.61
C LEU A 47 6.55 -10.31 -3.03
N ARG A 48 6.83 -9.85 -4.25
CA ARG A 48 8.20 -9.64 -4.76
C ARG A 48 8.56 -8.17 -4.89
N MET A 49 7.56 -7.36 -5.25
CA MET A 49 7.66 -5.95 -5.54
C MET A 49 6.44 -5.24 -4.97
N VAL A 50 6.62 -4.03 -4.48
CA VAL A 50 5.56 -3.17 -3.93
C VAL A 50 5.79 -1.74 -4.37
N MET A 51 4.72 -0.95 -4.42
CA MET A 51 4.73 0.44 -4.85
C MET A 51 4.05 1.32 -3.79
N SER A 52 4.67 2.45 -3.44
CA SER A 52 4.02 3.52 -2.66
C SER A 52 3.88 4.74 -3.56
N ASN A 53 2.65 5.29 -3.56
CA ASN A 53 2.27 6.47 -4.30
C ASN A 53 1.95 7.59 -3.32
N GLY A 54 2.57 8.76 -3.51
CA GLY A 54 2.29 9.97 -2.76
C GLY A 54 1.91 11.11 -3.70
N PHE A 55 0.66 11.57 -3.61
CA PHE A 55 0.15 12.71 -4.37
C PHE A 55 -0.23 13.84 -3.41
N GLY A 56 0.72 14.74 -3.19
CA GLY A 56 0.63 15.81 -2.21
C GLY A 56 0.03 17.10 -2.76
N MET A 57 -0.44 17.94 -1.84
CA MET A 57 -0.90 19.30 -2.15
C MET A 57 0.17 20.10 -2.93
N GLY A 58 -0.29 21.00 -3.80
CA GLY A 58 0.58 21.78 -4.68
C GLY A 58 1.09 21.02 -5.91
N GLY A 59 0.54 19.84 -6.19
CA GLY A 59 0.88 19.06 -7.39
C GLY A 59 2.16 18.23 -7.26
N HIS A 60 2.61 17.96 -6.03
CA HIS A 60 3.81 17.16 -5.77
C HIS A 60 3.49 15.67 -5.85
N ASN A 61 3.95 15.02 -6.91
CA ASN A 61 3.74 13.59 -7.13
C ASN A 61 5.07 12.84 -6.98
N ALA A 62 5.06 11.77 -6.20
CA ALA A 62 6.21 10.89 -6.03
C ALA A 62 5.73 9.44 -5.94
N THR A 63 6.46 8.55 -6.63
CA THR A 63 6.22 7.11 -6.59
C THR A 63 7.54 6.40 -6.37
N ILE A 64 7.55 5.42 -5.47
CA ILE A 64 8.69 4.54 -5.24
C ILE A 64 8.28 3.07 -5.43
N ILE A 65 9.21 2.26 -5.91
CA ILE A 65 9.06 0.81 -6.03
C ILE A 65 10.15 0.16 -5.18
N LEU A 66 9.76 -0.80 -4.35
CA LEU A 66 10.66 -1.58 -3.51
C LEU A 66 10.57 -3.05 -3.90
N GLY A 67 11.74 -3.69 -4.03
CA GLY A 67 11.86 -5.12 -4.26
C GLY A 67 12.40 -5.83 -3.03
N ARG A 68 12.05 -7.10 -2.87
CA ARG A 68 12.69 -7.96 -1.87
C ARG A 68 14.17 -8.14 -2.21
N ALA A 69 15.05 -7.99 -1.22
CA ALA A 69 16.48 -8.25 -1.38
C ALA A 69 16.74 -9.77 -1.52
N GLU A 70 17.69 -10.11 -2.39
CA GLU A 70 18.15 -11.49 -2.63
C GLU A 70 19.29 -11.88 -1.68
#